data_AF-A0A1C6APR7-F1
#
_entry.id   AF-A0A1C6APR7-F1
#
_cell.length_a   1.000
_cell.length_b   1.000
_cell.length_c   1.000
_cell.angle_alpha   90.00
_cell.angle_beta   90.00
_cell.angle_gamma   90.00
#
_symmetry.space_group_name_H-M   'P 1'
#
loop_
_entity.id
_entity.type
_entity.pdbx_description
1 polymer ?
#
loop_
_entity_poly.entity_id
_entity_poly.type
_entity_poly.pdbx_seq_one_letter_code
_entity_poly.pdbx_strand_id
1 'polypeptide(L)'
;MNLDKFTIVSYDQIAGFDRQAGMLALVMDEINDFTLSQEEEKNDITGKGGRVIGSQKKNKKVTGKGTNGMLSGGALAAQLGADIEDGDQIVKWTDVITVTANKGNTSKKAEGTVGNEIGYIYIRNKDQEYISGGKRLTQTSGTPATGQFSYNPDTNEITFFDGDVADGVEVITFYNTKVEGKKISDDSDHYSKVLEVIIDVTCQDACDNQFHGQFLIKRADFSGTFDIAGGSDPATHGFEFTSLPDICTGKTDLWDFIVFDD
;
A
#
# COMPACT_ATOMS: atom_id res chain seq x y z
N MET A 1 16.95 -7.51 -34.29
CA MET A 1 16.31 -6.27 -33.80
C MET A 1 16.15 -5.21 -34.90
N ASN A 2 14.95 -4.66 -35.06
CA ASN A 2 14.67 -3.54 -35.96
C ASN A 2 14.05 -2.38 -35.15
N LEU A 3 14.80 -1.28 -34.98
CA LEU A 3 14.30 -0.08 -34.26
C LEU A 3 13.47 0.85 -35.16
N ASP A 4 13.48 0.64 -36.48
CA ASP A 4 12.71 1.48 -37.41
C ASP A 4 11.21 1.12 -37.38
N LYS A 5 10.89 -0.16 -37.17
CA LYS A 5 9.51 -0.68 -37.15
C LYS A 5 9.37 -1.88 -36.20
N PHE A 6 8.74 -1.64 -35.05
CA PHE A 6 8.39 -2.66 -34.08
C PHE A 6 7.14 -2.25 -33.29
N THR A 7 6.57 -3.19 -32.55
CA THR A 7 5.47 -2.97 -31.61
C THR A 7 5.89 -3.46 -30.22
N ILE A 8 5.50 -2.72 -29.17
CA ILE A 8 5.55 -3.25 -27.80
C ILE A 8 4.32 -4.13 -27.63
N VAL A 9 4.52 -5.42 -27.41
CA VAL A 9 3.44 -6.41 -27.29
C VAL A 9 3.01 -6.63 -25.84
N SER A 10 3.91 -6.39 -24.88
CA SER A 10 3.62 -6.43 -23.44
C SER A 10 4.55 -5.50 -22.66
N TYR A 11 4.03 -5.03 -21.52
CA TYR A 11 4.82 -4.43 -20.44
C TYR A 11 5.02 -5.52 -19.39
N ASP A 12 6.25 -5.98 -19.24
CA ASP A 12 6.54 -7.21 -18.52
C ASP A 12 6.76 -6.92 -17.03
N GLN A 13 7.51 -5.85 -16.72
CA GLN A 13 7.83 -5.49 -15.35
C GLN A 13 8.19 -4.01 -15.23
N ILE A 14 7.85 -3.41 -14.09
CA ILE A 14 8.38 -2.12 -13.66
C ILE A 14 9.11 -2.33 -12.34
N ALA A 15 10.40 -1.98 -12.30
CA ALA A 15 11.20 -2.01 -11.09
C ALA A 15 11.77 -0.62 -10.78
N GLY A 16 11.75 -0.25 -9.51
CA GLY A 16 12.28 1.01 -9.03
C GLY A 16 13.41 0.80 -8.04
N PHE A 17 14.43 1.64 -8.10
CA PHE A 17 15.65 1.55 -7.31
C PHE A 17 15.90 2.87 -6.59
N ASP A 18 16.37 2.79 -5.34
CA ASP A 18 16.88 3.94 -4.62
C ASP A 18 18.08 4.53 -5.36
N ARG A 19 18.05 5.83 -5.62
CA ARG A 19 19.06 6.50 -6.45
C ARG A 19 20.43 6.63 -5.79
N GLN A 20 20.51 6.52 -4.46
CA GLN A 20 21.76 6.67 -3.73
C GLN A 20 22.39 5.30 -3.44
N ALA A 21 21.58 4.37 -2.94
CA ALA A 21 22.03 3.05 -2.52
C ALA A 21 21.97 2.02 -3.66
N GLY A 22 21.24 2.29 -4.75
CA GLY A 22 21.01 1.34 -5.84
C GLY A 22 20.18 0.12 -5.43
N MET A 23 19.54 0.18 -4.26
CA MET A 23 18.75 -0.93 -3.73
C MET A 23 17.38 -0.96 -4.38
N LEU A 24 16.87 -2.17 -4.64
CA LEU A 24 15.52 -2.37 -5.13
C LEU A 24 14.50 -1.82 -4.11
N ALA A 25 13.66 -0.89 -4.55
CA ALA A 25 12.64 -0.23 -3.76
C ALA A 25 11.23 -0.71 -4.08
N LEU A 26 10.95 -1.04 -5.34
CA LEU A 26 9.65 -1.58 -5.77
C LEU A 26 9.79 -2.52 -6.96
N VAL A 27 8.84 -3.44 -7.06
CA VAL A 27 8.57 -4.26 -8.23
C VAL A 27 7.06 -4.28 -8.45
N MET A 28 6.67 -4.16 -9.72
CA MET A 28 5.33 -4.37 -10.23
C MET A 28 5.45 -5.23 -11.49
N ASP A 29 4.93 -6.45 -11.43
CA ASP A 29 5.08 -7.51 -12.44
C ASP A 29 3.74 -7.98 -13.01
N GLU A 30 2.63 -7.45 -12.49
CA GLU A 30 1.26 -7.76 -12.92
C GLU A 30 0.66 -6.51 -13.58
N ILE A 31 1.35 -5.93 -14.57
CA ILE A 31 0.95 -4.67 -15.20
C ILE A 31 -0.27 -4.90 -16.10
N ASN A 32 -1.41 -4.33 -15.74
CA ASN A 32 -2.65 -4.42 -16.52
C ASN A 32 -2.66 -3.42 -17.67
N ASP A 33 -2.21 -2.20 -17.39
CA ASP A 33 -2.14 -1.11 -18.34
C ASP A 33 -0.99 -0.17 -17.96
N PHE A 34 -0.36 0.40 -18.98
CA PHE A 34 0.66 1.42 -18.80
C PHE A 34 0.65 2.41 -19.97
N THR A 35 0.85 3.68 -19.64
CA THR A 35 0.97 4.78 -20.60
C THR A 35 2.19 5.62 -20.25
N LEU A 36 3.10 5.80 -21.21
CA LEU A 36 4.19 6.77 -21.15
C LEU A 36 3.86 7.97 -22.05
N SER A 37 3.36 9.04 -21.43
CA SER A 37 2.96 10.26 -22.12
C SER A 37 4.13 11.22 -22.29
N GLN A 38 4.28 11.80 -23.49
CA GLN A 38 5.17 12.93 -23.74
C GLN A 38 4.37 14.19 -24.08
N GLU A 39 4.68 15.29 -23.40
CA GLU A 39 4.06 16.59 -23.62
C GLU A 39 5.13 17.61 -23.99
N GLU A 40 4.82 18.50 -24.95
CA GLU A 40 5.67 19.61 -25.35
C GLU A 40 4.84 20.89 -25.48
N GLU A 41 5.20 21.92 -24.71
CA GLU A 41 4.59 23.24 -24.84
C GLU A 41 5.32 24.08 -25.90
N LYS A 42 4.55 24.85 -26.67
CA LYS A 42 5.09 25.81 -27.63
C LYS A 42 4.40 27.16 -27.51
N ASN A 43 5.18 28.21 -27.76
CA ASN A 43 4.69 29.56 -27.94
C ASN A 43 4.78 29.94 -29.40
N ASP A 44 3.66 30.36 -29.99
CA ASP A 44 3.66 30.89 -31.35
C ASP A 44 4.27 32.30 -31.38
N ILE A 45 5.17 32.51 -32.32
CA ILE A 45 5.79 33.80 -32.60
C ILE A 45 4.90 34.48 -33.64
N THR A 46 4.35 35.65 -33.31
CA THR A 46 3.42 36.38 -34.19
C THR A 46 4.07 37.58 -34.87
N GLY A 47 3.81 37.73 -36.17
CA GLY A 47 4.25 38.85 -37.00
C GLY A 47 3.13 39.86 -37.26
N LYS A 48 3.35 40.75 -38.24
CA LYS A 48 2.39 41.83 -38.57
C LYS A 48 1.00 41.26 -38.88
N GLY A 49 0.00 41.74 -38.13
CA GLY A 49 -1.40 41.32 -38.21
C GLY A 49 -1.73 40.07 -37.40
N GLY A 50 -0.89 39.67 -36.44
CA GLY A 50 -1.13 38.48 -35.60
C GLY A 50 -0.85 37.15 -36.28
N ARG A 51 -0.25 37.15 -37.49
CA ARG A 51 0.05 35.92 -38.23
C ARG A 51 1.13 35.13 -37.49
N VAL A 52 0.97 33.82 -37.32
CA VAL A 52 2.03 32.95 -36.80
C VAL A 52 3.16 32.87 -37.84
N ILE A 53 4.39 33.21 -37.45
CA ILE A 53 5.60 33.19 -38.31
C ILE A 53 6.64 32.17 -37.83
N GLY A 54 6.38 31.54 -36.68
CA GLY A 54 7.22 30.51 -36.11
C GLY A 54 6.64 30.03 -34.79
N SER A 55 7.27 29.02 -34.21
CA SER A 55 6.93 28.56 -32.87
C SER A 55 8.21 28.26 -32.10
N GLN A 56 8.23 28.64 -30.83
CA GLN A 56 9.32 28.35 -29.90
C GLN A 56 8.84 27.29 -28.91
N LYS A 57 9.49 26.13 -28.92
CA LYS A 57 9.30 25.07 -27.93
C LYS A 57 9.84 25.54 -26.57
N LYS A 58 9.14 25.25 -25.49
CA LYS A 58 9.50 25.73 -24.14
C LYS A 58 9.70 24.61 -23.14
N ASN A 59 8.65 23.85 -22.89
CA ASN A 59 8.63 22.85 -21.84
C ASN A 59 8.45 21.47 -22.45
N LYS A 60 9.13 20.48 -21.88
CA LYS A 60 8.94 19.07 -22.20
C LYS A 60 8.68 18.32 -20.89
N LYS A 61 7.63 17.51 -20.85
CA LYS A 61 7.27 16.69 -19.69
C LYS A 61 7.03 15.25 -20.15
N VAL A 62 7.48 14.29 -19.33
CA VAL A 62 7.16 12.89 -19.52
C VAL A 62 6.50 12.36 -18.24
N THR A 63 5.36 11.72 -18.41
CA THR A 63 4.59 11.11 -17.31
C THR A 63 4.35 9.64 -17.63
N GLY A 64 4.72 8.76 -16.71
CA GLY A 64 4.30 7.36 -16.76
C GLY A 64 3.14 7.14 -15.81
N LYS A 65 2.09 6.43 -16.25
CA LYS A 65 0.97 6.03 -15.39
C LYS A 65 0.46 4.66 -15.79
N GLY A 66 -0.07 3.93 -14.83
CA GLY A 66 -0.62 2.61 -15.10
C GLY A 66 -1.25 1.98 -13.87
N THR A 67 -1.65 0.73 -14.04
CA THR A 67 -2.27 -0.07 -13.00
C THR A 67 -1.54 -1.40 -12.87
N ASN A 68 -1.07 -1.72 -11.66
CA ASN A 68 -0.64 -3.07 -11.32
C ASN A 68 -1.85 -3.85 -10.77
N GLY A 69 -2.06 -5.08 -11.24
CA GLY A 69 -3.18 -5.94 -10.87
C GLY A 69 -3.19 -6.35 -9.41
N MET A 70 -2.06 -6.15 -8.70
CA MET A 70 -1.93 -6.40 -7.27
C MET A 70 -1.44 -5.16 -6.52
N LEU A 71 -1.79 -5.06 -5.24
CA LEU A 71 -1.16 -4.08 -4.35
C LEU A 71 0.31 -4.45 -4.13
N SER A 72 1.22 -3.63 -4.64
CA SER A 72 2.66 -3.76 -4.38
C SER A 72 3.04 -2.93 -3.15
N GLY A 73 3.58 -3.59 -2.12
CA GLY A 73 4.03 -2.93 -0.90
C GLY A 73 5.18 -1.93 -1.17
N GLY A 74 6.07 -2.25 -2.09
CA GLY A 74 7.14 -1.34 -2.51
C GLY A 74 6.61 -0.11 -3.27
N ALA A 75 5.61 -0.29 -4.14
CA ALA A 75 4.97 0.82 -4.83
C ALA A 75 4.22 1.73 -3.84
N LEU A 76 3.51 1.14 -2.87
CA LEU A 76 2.84 1.89 -1.81
C LEU A 76 3.83 2.68 -0.95
N ALA A 77 4.94 2.03 -0.56
CA ALA A 77 6.03 2.68 0.16
C ALA A 77 6.65 3.83 -0.66
N ALA A 78 6.79 3.66 -1.98
CA ALA A 78 7.28 4.71 -2.86
C ALA A 78 6.32 5.90 -2.96
N GLN A 79 5.01 5.67 -3.11
CA GLN A 79 4.01 6.75 -3.16
C GLN A 79 3.85 7.47 -1.82
N LEU A 80 3.99 6.77 -0.71
CA LEU A 80 3.88 7.34 0.64
C LEU A 80 5.19 7.97 1.16
N GLY A 81 6.31 7.78 0.47
CA GLY A 81 7.60 8.22 1.02
C GLY A 81 8.12 7.35 2.18
N ALA A 82 7.52 6.18 2.39
CA ALA A 82 7.72 5.37 3.58
C ALA A 82 8.73 4.23 3.36
N ASP A 83 9.26 3.70 4.46
CA ASP A 83 10.01 2.45 4.48
C ASP A 83 9.13 1.31 5.03
N ILE A 84 9.46 0.08 4.66
CA ILE A 84 8.77 -1.11 5.14
C ILE A 84 9.46 -1.57 6.42
N GLU A 85 8.76 -1.44 7.55
CA GLU A 85 9.21 -1.95 8.84
C GLU A 85 8.94 -3.45 8.96
N ASP A 86 9.90 -4.22 9.51
CA ASP A 86 9.78 -5.66 9.75
C ASP A 86 9.87 -5.97 11.26
N GLY A 87 9.13 -6.98 11.70
CA GLY A 87 9.18 -7.49 13.07
C GLY A 87 7.85 -7.35 13.81
N ASP A 88 7.92 -7.15 15.12
CA ASP A 88 6.74 -7.17 15.97
C ASP A 88 5.87 -5.92 15.78
N GLN A 89 4.61 -6.14 15.40
CA GLN A 89 3.58 -5.13 15.24
C GLN A 89 2.46 -5.33 16.27
N ILE A 90 1.84 -4.23 16.67
CA ILE A 90 0.65 -4.25 17.52
C ILE A 90 -0.58 -4.13 16.63
N VAL A 91 -1.42 -5.17 16.63
CA VAL A 91 -2.68 -5.20 15.89
C VAL A 91 -3.85 -5.30 16.84
N LYS A 92 -4.99 -4.71 16.45
CA LYS A 92 -6.24 -4.86 17.18
C LYS A 92 -6.91 -6.15 16.77
N TRP A 93 -6.95 -7.11 17.68
CA TRP A 93 -7.54 -8.41 17.49
C TRP A 93 -8.98 -8.44 17.96
N THR A 94 -9.82 -9.23 17.27
CA THR A 94 -11.21 -9.45 17.64
C THR A 94 -11.41 -10.92 17.94
N ASP A 95 -11.91 -11.23 19.14
CA ASP A 95 -12.32 -12.58 19.50
C ASP A 95 -13.81 -12.64 19.82
N VAL A 96 -14.45 -13.72 19.38
CA VAL A 96 -15.77 -14.14 19.83
C VAL A 96 -15.57 -15.36 20.72
N ILE A 97 -16.00 -15.27 21.98
CA ILE A 97 -15.71 -16.23 23.03
C ILE A 97 -17.02 -16.79 23.57
N THR A 98 -17.19 -18.11 23.49
CA THR A 98 -18.31 -18.80 24.14
C THR A 98 -17.98 -19.06 25.60
N VAL A 99 -18.79 -18.51 26.51
CA VAL A 99 -18.57 -18.68 27.96
C VAL A 99 -18.91 -20.09 28.41
N THR A 100 -18.02 -20.69 29.21
CA THR A 100 -18.24 -21.99 29.86
C THR A 100 -17.73 -21.92 31.29
N ALA A 101 -18.56 -22.30 32.26
CA ALA A 101 -18.27 -22.26 33.68
C ALA A 101 -17.71 -20.89 34.15
N ASN A 102 -18.38 -19.79 33.77
CA ASN A 102 -17.95 -18.41 34.04
C ASN A 102 -16.54 -18.06 33.52
N LYS A 103 -16.05 -18.77 32.50
CA LYS A 103 -14.73 -18.57 31.92
C LYS A 103 -14.77 -18.53 30.40
N GLY A 104 -13.71 -18.01 29.82
CA GLY A 104 -13.44 -18.06 28.39
C GLY A 104 -11.95 -17.84 28.12
N ASN A 105 -11.53 -17.96 26.87
CA ASN A 105 -10.13 -17.77 26.50
C ASN A 105 -10.01 -16.86 25.28
N THR A 106 -9.05 -15.94 25.33
CA THR A 106 -8.62 -15.23 24.12
C THR A 106 -7.76 -16.14 23.25
N SER A 107 -7.86 -15.98 21.93
CA SER A 107 -7.07 -16.76 20.97
C SER A 107 -5.61 -16.31 20.90
N LYS A 108 -5.33 -15.06 21.25
CA LYS A 108 -3.99 -14.47 21.37
C LYS A 108 -3.80 -13.83 22.74
N LYS A 109 -2.55 -13.60 23.11
CA LYS A 109 -2.21 -12.89 24.34
C LYS A 109 -2.54 -11.40 24.17
N ALA A 110 -3.30 -10.84 25.10
CA ALA A 110 -3.58 -9.42 25.11
C ALA A 110 -2.39 -8.62 25.67
N GLU A 111 -2.03 -7.55 24.98
CA GLU A 111 -0.98 -6.61 25.34
C GLU A 111 -1.59 -5.35 25.95
N GLY A 112 -1.08 -4.93 27.11
CA GLY A 112 -1.49 -3.69 27.76
C GLY A 112 -1.03 -3.59 29.21
N THR A 113 -1.63 -2.65 29.93
CA THR A 113 -1.38 -2.50 31.38
C THR A 113 -2.19 -3.51 32.16
N VAL A 114 -1.62 -4.09 33.22
CA VAL A 114 -2.30 -5.07 34.07
C VAL A 114 -3.67 -4.59 34.55
N GLY A 115 -4.71 -5.37 34.27
CA GLY A 115 -6.11 -5.03 34.58
C GLY A 115 -6.79 -4.18 33.50
N ASN A 116 -6.12 -3.91 32.38
CA ASN A 116 -6.64 -3.14 31.24
C ASN A 116 -6.01 -3.59 29.91
N GLU A 117 -5.53 -4.82 29.81
CA GLU A 117 -5.00 -5.43 28.58
C GLU A 117 -6.10 -5.58 27.51
N ILE A 118 -7.28 -6.00 27.95
CA ILE A 118 -8.49 -6.13 27.12
C ILE A 118 -9.38 -4.89 27.26
N GLY A 119 -9.49 -4.35 28.48
CA GLY A 119 -10.30 -3.19 28.81
C GLY A 119 -11.81 -3.49 28.90
N TYR A 120 -12.42 -3.96 27.80
CA TYR A 120 -13.87 -4.19 27.73
C TYR A 120 -14.27 -5.47 27.01
N ILE A 121 -15.34 -6.09 27.50
CA ILE A 121 -16.06 -7.18 26.84
C ILE A 121 -17.50 -6.73 26.59
N TYR A 122 -18.01 -7.03 25.39
CA TYR A 122 -19.36 -6.68 24.98
C TYR A 122 -20.23 -7.92 24.82
N ILE A 123 -21.46 -7.86 25.32
CA ILE A 123 -22.44 -8.94 25.31
C ILE A 123 -23.65 -8.44 24.54
N ARG A 124 -24.10 -9.21 23.55
CA ARG A 124 -25.30 -8.89 22.78
C ARG A 124 -26.56 -8.98 23.65
N ASN A 125 -27.54 -8.12 23.37
CA ASN A 125 -28.90 -8.31 23.87
C ASN A 125 -29.67 -9.33 23.00
N LYS A 126 -30.95 -9.58 23.33
CA LYS A 126 -31.81 -10.52 22.59
C LYS A 126 -32.02 -10.12 21.13
N ASP A 127 -31.91 -8.84 20.82
CA ASP A 127 -32.05 -8.26 19.48
C ASP A 127 -30.70 -8.19 18.73
N GLN A 128 -29.66 -8.84 19.28
CA GLN A 128 -28.29 -8.92 18.75
C GLN A 128 -27.52 -7.58 18.72
N GLU A 129 -27.96 -6.59 19.49
CA GLU A 129 -27.30 -5.29 19.57
C GLU A 129 -26.17 -5.26 20.60
N TYR A 130 -25.07 -4.58 20.26
CA TYR A 130 -23.93 -4.37 21.16
C TYR A 130 -23.94 -3.01 21.87
N ILE A 131 -24.46 -1.96 21.22
CA ILE A 131 -24.25 -0.56 21.63
C ILE A 131 -25.51 0.06 22.27
N SER A 132 -26.66 -0.04 21.59
CA SER A 132 -27.93 0.59 22.00
C SER A 132 -28.62 -0.12 23.16
N GLY A 133 -28.50 -1.44 23.24
CA GLY A 133 -29.13 -2.25 24.29
C GLY A 133 -28.27 -3.40 24.82
N GLY A 134 -27.03 -3.53 24.37
CA GLY A 134 -26.08 -4.54 24.86
C GLY A 134 -25.52 -4.25 26.25
N LYS A 135 -24.85 -5.24 26.85
CA LYS A 135 -24.15 -5.10 28.15
C LYS A 135 -22.64 -5.01 27.91
N ARG A 136 -21.94 -4.21 28.71
CA ARG A 136 -20.47 -4.14 28.71
C ARG A 136 -19.94 -4.52 30.10
N LEU A 137 -18.89 -5.33 30.12
CA LEU A 137 -18.11 -5.64 31.31
C LEU A 137 -16.77 -4.93 31.24
N THR A 138 -16.25 -4.49 32.39
CA THR A 138 -14.96 -3.80 32.51
C THR A 138 -13.92 -4.72 33.13
N GLN A 139 -12.70 -4.68 32.62
CA GLN A 139 -11.62 -5.48 33.18
C GLN A 139 -11.19 -4.98 34.58
N THR A 140 -10.81 -5.91 35.44
CA THR A 140 -10.12 -5.66 36.71
C THR A 140 -8.86 -6.52 36.81
N SER A 141 -7.89 -6.06 37.60
CA SER A 141 -6.68 -6.83 37.92
C SER A 141 -6.88 -7.81 39.09
N GLY A 142 -7.98 -7.68 39.83
CA GLY A 142 -8.32 -8.51 40.99
C GLY A 142 -9.43 -9.51 40.72
N THR A 143 -10.01 -10.05 41.78
CA THR A 143 -11.22 -10.88 41.68
C THR A 143 -12.37 -10.05 41.10
N PRO A 144 -13.06 -10.53 40.05
CA PRO A 144 -14.18 -9.82 39.45
C PRO A 144 -15.30 -9.54 40.45
N ALA A 145 -15.90 -8.35 40.40
CA ALA A 145 -17.22 -8.05 40.96
C ALA A 145 -18.28 -7.98 39.85
N THR A 146 -19.55 -7.82 40.20
CA THR A 146 -20.64 -7.65 39.22
C THR A 146 -20.34 -6.53 38.22
N GLY A 147 -20.50 -6.82 36.93
CA GLY A 147 -20.14 -5.93 35.83
C GLY A 147 -18.66 -5.96 35.44
N GLN A 148 -17.86 -6.86 36.03
CA GLN A 148 -16.42 -6.95 35.79
C GLN A 148 -15.97 -8.34 35.35
N PHE A 149 -14.76 -8.40 34.81
CA PHE A 149 -14.04 -9.63 34.50
C PHE A 149 -12.55 -9.46 34.79
N SER A 150 -11.83 -10.55 34.98
CA SER A 150 -10.37 -10.56 35.11
C SER A 150 -9.75 -11.34 33.96
N TYR A 151 -8.49 -11.05 33.65
CA TYR A 151 -7.75 -11.71 32.60
C TYR A 151 -6.41 -12.21 33.13
N ASN A 152 -6.05 -13.44 32.80
CA ASN A 152 -4.74 -14.01 33.06
C ASN A 152 -3.93 -14.07 31.76
N PRO A 153 -2.89 -13.24 31.58
CA PRO A 153 -2.10 -13.19 30.36
C PRO A 153 -1.19 -14.41 30.13
N ASP A 154 -0.96 -15.24 31.15
CA ASP A 154 -0.13 -16.46 31.02
C ASP A 154 -0.93 -17.64 30.45
N THR A 155 -2.24 -17.65 30.69
CA THR A 155 -3.15 -18.72 30.24
C THR A 155 -4.18 -18.24 29.22
N ASN A 156 -4.16 -16.95 28.89
CA ASN A 156 -5.17 -16.26 28.09
C ASN A 156 -6.60 -16.41 28.63
N GLU A 157 -6.75 -16.73 29.93
CA GLU A 157 -8.06 -17.03 30.53
C GLU A 157 -8.75 -15.74 30.98
N ILE A 158 -10.01 -15.59 30.60
CA ILE A 158 -10.95 -14.60 31.11
C ILE A 158 -11.80 -15.28 32.18
N THR A 159 -11.94 -14.64 33.33
CA THR A 159 -12.87 -15.05 34.39
C THR A 159 -13.95 -13.99 34.57
N PHE A 160 -15.20 -14.39 34.46
CA PHE A 160 -16.37 -13.54 34.68
C PHE A 160 -16.82 -13.63 36.14
N PHE A 161 -17.50 -12.59 36.63
CA PHE A 161 -18.22 -12.70 37.90
C PHE A 161 -19.39 -13.69 37.77
N ASP A 162 -19.66 -14.45 38.82
CA ASP A 162 -20.70 -15.48 38.79
C ASP A 162 -22.09 -14.86 38.52
N GLY A 163 -22.83 -15.46 37.58
CA GLY A 163 -24.15 -15.00 37.17
C GLY A 163 -24.18 -13.78 36.24
N ASP A 164 -23.03 -13.18 35.89
CA ASP A 164 -23.02 -12.04 34.95
C ASP A 164 -23.19 -12.45 33.49
N VAL A 165 -22.72 -13.64 33.13
CA VAL A 165 -22.80 -14.24 31.80
C VAL A 165 -23.11 -15.72 31.95
N ALA A 166 -24.19 -16.19 31.32
CA ALA A 166 -24.56 -17.60 31.36
C ALA A 166 -23.69 -18.44 30.42
N ASP A 167 -23.55 -19.74 30.73
CA ASP A 167 -22.87 -20.69 29.85
C ASP A 167 -23.53 -20.79 28.47
N GLY A 168 -22.70 -20.92 27.44
CA GLY A 168 -23.13 -20.95 26.04
C GLY A 168 -23.39 -19.57 25.42
N VAL A 169 -23.32 -18.48 26.20
CA VAL A 169 -23.43 -17.11 25.66
C VAL A 169 -22.11 -16.71 24.99
N GLU A 170 -22.21 -16.14 23.79
CA GLU A 170 -21.07 -15.54 23.09
C GLU A 170 -20.85 -14.09 23.53
N VAL A 171 -19.60 -13.77 23.83
CA VAL A 171 -19.14 -12.41 24.11
C VAL A 171 -18.09 -12.00 23.08
N ILE A 172 -18.01 -10.71 22.77
CA ILE A 172 -17.00 -10.18 21.84
C ILE A 172 -16.03 -9.27 22.60
N THR A 173 -14.76 -9.35 22.20
CA THR A 173 -13.73 -8.48 22.75
C THR A 173 -12.78 -7.99 21.66
N PHE A 174 -12.21 -6.81 21.90
CA PHE A 174 -11.25 -6.16 21.03
C PHE A 174 -10.04 -5.75 21.87
N TYR A 175 -8.89 -6.36 21.61
CA TYR A 175 -7.68 -6.12 22.39
C TYR A 175 -6.47 -6.00 21.46
N ASN A 176 -5.40 -5.38 21.96
CA ASN A 176 -4.16 -5.30 21.21
C ASN A 176 -3.38 -6.61 21.42
N THR A 177 -2.81 -7.17 20.36
CA THR A 177 -1.89 -8.30 20.44
C THR A 177 -0.64 -7.99 19.63
N LYS A 178 0.48 -8.56 20.07
CA LYS A 178 1.71 -8.56 19.30
C LYS A 178 1.67 -9.65 18.24
N VAL A 179 2.06 -9.31 17.02
CA VAL A 179 2.21 -10.25 15.90
C VAL A 179 3.49 -9.92 15.13
N GLU A 180 4.18 -10.93 14.64
CA GLU A 180 5.27 -10.72 13.68
C GLU A 180 4.66 -10.36 12.31
N GLY A 181 5.13 -9.27 11.70
CA GLY A 181 4.60 -8.81 10.43
C GLY A 181 5.40 -7.65 9.85
N LYS A 182 4.83 -7.05 8.80
CA LYS A 182 5.40 -5.88 8.13
C LYS A 182 4.44 -4.72 8.17
N LYS A 183 4.97 -3.50 8.27
CA LYS A 183 4.19 -2.28 8.39
C LYS A 183 4.69 -1.21 7.42
N ILE A 184 3.75 -0.50 6.82
CA ILE A 184 3.97 0.73 6.05
C ILE A 184 3.13 1.80 6.73
N SER A 185 3.72 2.96 6.97
CA SER A 185 3.04 4.08 7.62
C SER A 185 3.00 5.27 6.66
N ASP A 186 1.83 5.88 6.54
CA ASP A 186 1.68 7.19 5.90
C ASP A 186 1.94 8.26 6.96
N ASP A 187 3.08 8.93 6.85
CA ASP A 187 3.50 9.99 7.75
C ASP A 187 3.35 11.34 7.03
N SER A 188 2.63 12.27 7.64
CA SER A 188 2.33 13.57 7.05
C SER A 188 3.56 14.43 6.73
N ASP A 189 4.71 14.15 7.35
CA ASP A 189 5.97 14.85 7.11
C ASP A 189 6.81 14.21 5.99
N HIS A 190 6.38 13.06 5.44
CA HIS A 190 7.02 12.37 4.34
C HIS A 190 6.20 12.49 3.04
N TYR A 191 6.91 12.52 1.91
CA TYR A 191 6.32 12.63 0.58
C TYR A 191 6.86 11.54 -0.33
N SER A 192 6.15 11.28 -1.43
CA SER A 192 6.51 10.30 -2.44
C SER A 192 7.98 10.35 -2.85
N LYS A 193 8.55 9.17 -3.14
CA LYS A 193 9.97 8.98 -3.44
C LYS A 193 10.27 9.32 -4.90
N VAL A 194 11.50 9.78 -5.12
CA VAL A 194 12.11 9.88 -6.46
C VAL A 194 13.06 8.69 -6.65
N LEU A 195 12.72 7.79 -7.57
CA LEU A 195 13.45 6.54 -7.82
C LEU A 195 14.10 6.53 -9.21
N GLU A 196 15.10 5.69 -9.41
CA GLU A 196 15.47 5.24 -10.76
C GLU A 196 14.50 4.12 -11.15
N VAL A 197 13.90 4.18 -12.33
CA VAL A 197 12.89 3.20 -12.77
C VAL A 197 13.33 2.56 -14.08
N ILE A 198 13.20 1.23 -14.13
CA ILE A 198 13.26 0.45 -15.37
C ILE A 198 11.86 -0.08 -15.69
N ILE A 199 11.54 -0.10 -16.98
CA ILE A 199 10.30 -0.67 -17.51
C ILE A 199 10.71 -1.66 -18.59
N ASP A 200 10.60 -2.93 -18.28
CA ASP A 200 10.89 -4.02 -19.20
C ASP A 200 9.67 -4.31 -20.09
N VAL A 201 9.92 -4.46 -21.38
CA VAL A 201 8.91 -4.68 -22.40
C VAL A 201 9.34 -5.76 -23.39
N THR A 202 8.38 -6.53 -23.86
CA THR A 202 8.60 -7.43 -25.00
C THR A 202 8.19 -6.71 -26.27
N CYS A 203 9.09 -6.70 -27.25
CA CYS A 203 8.90 -6.08 -28.55
C CYS A 203 8.80 -7.14 -29.65
N GLN A 204 8.08 -6.82 -30.73
CA GLN A 204 8.00 -7.66 -31.94
C GLN A 204 8.17 -6.79 -33.20
N ASP A 205 9.04 -7.22 -34.11
CA ASP A 205 9.22 -6.54 -35.41
C ASP A 205 8.18 -6.97 -36.45
N ALA A 206 8.19 -6.32 -37.63
CA ALA A 206 7.27 -6.63 -38.73
C ALA A 206 7.48 -8.01 -39.38
N CYS A 207 8.53 -8.73 -38.99
CA CYS A 207 8.85 -10.08 -39.44
C CYS A 207 8.62 -11.13 -38.34
N ASP A 208 7.88 -10.76 -37.29
CA ASP A 208 7.52 -11.61 -36.16
C ASP A 208 8.71 -12.05 -35.29
N ASN A 209 9.85 -11.36 -35.36
CA ASN A 209 10.95 -11.60 -34.43
C ASN A 209 10.68 -10.86 -33.11
N GLN A 210 10.70 -11.59 -32.00
CA GLN A 210 10.60 -11.01 -30.66
C GLN A 210 11.98 -10.67 -30.10
N PHE A 211 12.04 -9.57 -29.35
CA PHE A 211 13.24 -9.09 -28.67
C PHE A 211 12.86 -8.26 -27.45
N HIS A 212 13.83 -7.98 -26.58
CA HIS A 212 13.59 -7.23 -25.35
C HIS A 212 13.79 -5.73 -25.56
N GLY A 213 12.98 -4.94 -24.86
CA GLY A 213 13.14 -3.50 -24.74
C GLY A 213 13.12 -3.10 -23.26
N GLN A 214 13.81 -2.03 -22.94
CA GLN A 214 13.80 -1.46 -21.60
C GLN A 214 13.76 0.06 -21.70
N PHE A 215 12.78 0.68 -21.04
CA PHE A 215 12.84 2.11 -20.75
C PHE A 215 13.59 2.33 -19.44
N LEU A 216 14.60 3.19 -19.46
CA LEU A 216 15.38 3.57 -18.30
C LEU A 216 15.12 5.03 -17.96
N ILE A 217 14.48 5.27 -16.81
CA ILE A 217 14.15 6.60 -16.29
C ILE A 217 15.02 6.86 -15.06
N LYS A 218 16.00 7.76 -15.18
CA LYS A 218 16.96 8.04 -14.11
C LYS A 218 16.37 8.71 -12.87
N ARG A 219 15.29 9.46 -13.05
CA ARG A 219 14.55 10.12 -11.97
C ARG A 219 13.06 10.09 -12.26
N ALA A 220 12.37 9.10 -11.72
CA ALA A 220 10.93 9.02 -11.69
C ALA A 220 10.45 9.56 -10.34
N ASP A 221 9.81 10.72 -10.37
CA ASP A 221 9.16 11.34 -9.21
C ASP A 221 7.74 10.77 -9.10
N PHE A 222 7.53 9.83 -8.18
CA PHE A 222 6.23 9.18 -8.01
C PHE A 222 5.21 10.16 -7.45
N SER A 223 3.95 10.01 -7.84
CA SER A 223 2.83 10.76 -7.28
C SER A 223 2.41 10.12 -5.95
N GLY A 224 2.33 10.94 -4.89
CA GLY A 224 1.67 10.54 -3.63
C GLY A 224 0.14 10.62 -3.67
N THR A 225 -0.44 10.97 -4.83
CA THR A 225 -1.90 10.96 -5.03
C THR A 225 -2.30 9.64 -5.70
N PHE A 226 -3.06 8.82 -4.98
CA PHE A 226 -3.59 7.55 -5.47
C PHE A 226 -4.84 7.16 -4.68
N ASP A 227 -5.60 6.22 -5.22
CA ASP A 227 -6.77 5.63 -4.57
C ASP A 227 -6.55 4.12 -4.40
N ILE A 228 -6.92 3.57 -3.25
CA ILE A 228 -7.09 2.12 -3.08
C ILE A 228 -8.58 1.84 -3.11
N ALA A 229 -9.10 1.55 -4.30
CA ALA A 229 -10.49 1.21 -4.50
C ALA A 229 -10.70 -0.31 -4.41
N GLY A 230 -11.74 -0.74 -3.69
CA GLY A 230 -12.20 -2.12 -3.61
C GLY A 230 -13.72 -2.23 -3.80
N GLY A 231 -14.23 -3.43 -4.04
CA GLY A 231 -15.67 -3.65 -4.27
C GLY A 231 -15.99 -5.09 -4.65
N SER A 232 -16.64 -5.29 -5.80
CA SER A 232 -16.87 -6.62 -6.39
C SER A 232 -15.59 -7.28 -6.89
N ASP A 233 -14.61 -6.47 -7.29
CA ASP A 233 -13.33 -6.90 -7.85
C ASP A 233 -12.19 -6.67 -6.84
N PRO A 234 -11.09 -7.46 -6.93
CA PRO A 234 -9.89 -7.24 -6.13
C PRO A 234 -9.32 -5.83 -6.35
N ALA A 235 -8.77 -5.24 -5.28
CA ALA A 235 -8.12 -3.94 -5.36
C ALA A 235 -6.86 -4.01 -6.22
N THR A 236 -6.75 -3.08 -7.17
CA THR A 236 -5.57 -2.87 -8.00
C THR A 236 -4.77 -1.67 -7.50
N HIS A 237 -3.53 -1.53 -7.97
CA HIS A 237 -2.63 -0.46 -7.56
C HIS A 237 -2.38 0.51 -8.71
N GLY A 238 -3.06 1.65 -8.68
CA GLY A 238 -2.77 2.75 -9.61
C GLY A 238 -1.48 3.47 -9.22
N PHE A 239 -0.61 3.72 -10.19
CA PHE A 239 0.61 4.50 -9.99
C PHE A 239 0.79 5.55 -11.08
N GLU A 240 1.46 6.64 -10.72
CA GLU A 240 1.88 7.70 -11.64
C GLU A 240 3.25 8.19 -11.20
N PHE A 241 4.10 8.54 -12.17
CA PHE A 241 5.34 9.25 -11.93
C PHE A 241 5.62 10.28 -13.03
N THR A 242 6.34 11.34 -12.68
CA THR A 242 6.90 12.31 -13.63
C THR A 242 8.40 12.09 -13.78
N SER A 243 8.89 12.01 -15.02
CA SER A 243 10.34 11.96 -15.25
C SER A 243 10.96 13.34 -15.07
N LEU A 244 12.06 13.39 -14.31
CA LEU A 244 12.83 14.60 -14.04
C LEU A 244 14.22 14.51 -14.69
N PRO A 245 14.78 15.63 -15.20
CA PRO A 245 16.17 15.65 -15.61
C PRO A 245 17.10 15.46 -14.40
N ASP A 246 18.23 14.81 -14.60
CA ASP A 246 19.28 14.66 -13.59
C ASP A 246 20.27 15.84 -13.63
N ILE A 247 19.82 16.95 -13.05
CA ILE A 247 20.60 18.18 -12.96
C ILE A 247 21.89 18.04 -12.15
N CYS A 248 22.00 17.03 -11.28
CA CYS A 248 23.19 16.79 -10.46
C CYS A 248 24.34 16.21 -11.28
N THR A 249 24.01 15.32 -12.24
CA THR A 249 24.98 14.74 -13.18
C THR A 249 25.10 15.54 -14.48
N GLY A 250 24.24 16.54 -14.68
CA GLY A 250 24.17 17.34 -15.90
C GLY A 250 23.47 16.64 -17.06
N LYS A 251 22.87 15.47 -16.84
CA LYS A 251 22.10 14.75 -17.85
C LYS A 251 20.68 15.29 -17.93
N THR A 252 20.23 15.60 -19.14
CA THR A 252 18.91 16.17 -19.40
C THR A 252 17.93 15.17 -20.00
N ASP A 253 18.37 13.94 -20.26
CA ASP A 253 17.55 12.88 -20.84
C ASP A 253 16.48 12.45 -19.84
N LEU A 254 15.23 12.39 -20.31
CA LEU A 254 14.08 12.01 -19.48
C LEU A 254 13.91 10.49 -19.42
N TRP A 255 14.32 9.79 -20.46
CA TRP A 255 14.41 8.34 -20.50
C TRP A 255 15.29 7.90 -21.67
N ASP A 256 15.89 6.73 -21.54
CA ASP A 256 16.50 5.98 -22.64
C ASP A 256 15.61 4.77 -22.97
N PHE A 257 15.46 4.44 -24.25
CA PHE A 257 14.86 3.18 -24.67
C PHE A 257 15.94 2.32 -25.30
N ILE A 258 16.20 1.18 -24.66
CA ILE A 258 17.28 0.26 -25.01
C ILE A 258 16.61 -1.00 -25.53
N VAL A 259 16.95 -1.42 -26.74
CA VAL A 259 16.52 -2.70 -27.31
C VAL A 259 17.70 -3.65 -27.36
N PHE A 260 17.47 -4.91 -27.02
CA PHE A 260 18.51 -5.93 -26.97
C PHE A 260 17.93 -7.32 -27.28
N ASP A 261 18.79 -8.17 -27.82
CA ASP A 261 18.54 -9.61 -27.97
C ASP A 261 19.27 -10.31 -26.79
N ASP A 262 18.63 -11.31 -26.19
CA ASP A 262 19.24 -12.26 -25.24
C ASP A 262 19.07 -13.69 -25.75
#